data_AF-A0A4Y9UNU4-F1
#
_entry.id   AF-A0A4Y9UNU4-F1
#
_cell.length_a   1.000
_cell.length_b   1.000
_cell.length_c   1.000
_cell.angle_alpha   90.00
_cell.angle_beta   90.00
_cell.angle_gamma   90.00
#
_symmetry.space_group_name_H-M   'P 1'
#
loop_
_entity.id
_entity.type
_entity.pdbx_description
1 polymer ?
#
loop_
_entity_poly.entity_id
_entity_poly.type
_entity_poly.pdbx_seq_one_letter_code
_entity_poly.pdbx_strand_id
1 'polypeptide(L)'
;MKRKIAAIFAADIAGYSRLVAEDEEETLRRLASYREVIDDFIAKANGRIFNTAGDAVLAEFPSAVDAVRCAIDIQESLRTRNMAYPPSRQMSFRIGITIGDVVERNGDLLGDGVNIAARLEGLAEVGGICVSRAVHEQVANKLSVQFADIGAQEVKNIPTPVHAYMVAMRREDGTYATPKVKKPASKLAAAPVWMWPLVVAVVSVVAILVTGFLYNTKLKQAVTAAAAPAATPSAAPADAVAPSPMPTQMAKAPMAPMSPAGAAMAPMPAPSPSAAPLSGKLAVDSVPFINERIRNYLAGDYSASGDYKAFALNIGGFTGAALNQPTEEAARNMALEQCQKRADAAQSPRRCELYAVGNDVVYTHGKPPMPPQPWVRHDAMTERAFVPKDFPMVRDPAKVRLENMFVPAAKSRAIALGPGGQYFMVLGASSVDDSARRSLESCGAIAGMACLIVAVDDNFVVPIPTLLRITGFFHAASNASIAADARAEVVRKLADGMGWNAVAVGTAGRPGLGLKAADEQTAVNSALADCAKRDSDCHVIAIGPFTVGPTN
;
A
#
# COMPACT_ATOMS: atom_id res chain seq x y z
N MET A 1 -19.94 8.92 -15.18
CA MET A 1 -19.38 9.98 -14.32
C MET A 1 -20.54 10.78 -13.77
N LYS A 2 -20.63 10.92 -12.44
CA LYS A 2 -21.67 11.69 -11.78
C LYS A 2 -21.00 12.83 -11.04
N ARG A 3 -21.33 14.08 -11.39
CA ARG A 3 -20.91 15.27 -10.63
C ARG A 3 -21.87 15.50 -9.48
N LYS A 4 -21.33 15.91 -8.34
CA LYS A 4 -22.11 16.30 -7.18
C LYS A 4 -21.29 17.25 -6.30
N ILE A 5 -22.00 18.10 -5.57
CA ILE A 5 -21.41 18.85 -4.47
C ILE A 5 -21.40 17.94 -3.24
N ALA A 6 -20.24 17.84 -2.59
CA ALA A 6 -20.09 17.10 -1.35
C ALA A 6 -19.15 17.84 -0.38
N ALA A 7 -19.33 17.59 0.92
CA ALA A 7 -18.33 17.96 1.90
C ALA A 7 -17.24 16.88 1.93
N ILE A 8 -16.00 17.26 1.64
CA ILE A 8 -14.85 16.38 1.60
C ILE A 8 -14.05 16.53 2.89
N PHE A 9 -13.83 15.41 3.54
CA PHE A 9 -13.09 15.26 4.79
C PHE A 9 -11.78 14.54 4.49
N ALA A 10 -10.67 15.13 4.92
CA ALA A 10 -9.35 14.53 4.88
C ALA A 10 -8.76 14.47 6.29
N ALA A 11 -8.24 13.32 6.70
CA ALA A 11 -7.54 13.18 7.97
C ALA A 11 -6.24 12.42 7.81
N ASP A 12 -5.19 12.82 8.51
CA ASP A 12 -3.89 12.14 8.47
C ASP A 12 -3.15 12.26 9.82
N ILE A 13 -2.17 11.38 10.08
CA ILE A 13 -1.45 11.35 11.35
C ILE A 13 -0.33 12.39 11.36
N ALA A 14 -0.21 13.10 12.48
CA ALA A 14 0.93 13.95 12.73
C ALA A 14 2.15 13.13 13.18
N GLY A 15 3.22 13.16 12.37
CA GLY A 15 4.51 12.57 12.74
C GLY A 15 4.55 11.04 12.66
N TYR A 16 3.74 10.44 11.78
CA TYR A 16 3.64 8.99 11.59
C TYR A 16 5.00 8.30 11.39
N SER A 17 5.87 8.85 10.54
CA SER A 17 7.20 8.28 10.28
C SER A 17 8.09 8.18 11.54
N ARG A 18 7.93 9.12 12.50
CA ARG A 18 8.66 9.07 13.77
C ARG A 18 8.16 7.92 14.64
N LEU A 19 6.83 7.77 14.75
CA LEU A 19 6.21 6.73 15.56
C LEU A 19 6.59 5.33 15.04
N VAL A 20 6.57 5.14 13.72
CA VAL A 20 6.99 3.89 13.07
C VAL A 20 8.48 3.60 13.29
N ALA A 21 9.34 4.62 13.25
CA ALA A 21 10.78 4.44 13.50
C ALA A 21 11.11 4.06 14.94
N GLU A 22 10.26 4.44 15.91
CA GLU A 22 10.43 4.08 17.33
C GLU A 22 9.92 2.67 17.64
N ASP A 23 8.72 2.34 17.17
CA ASP A 23 8.09 1.03 17.33
C ASP A 23 7.02 0.82 16.25
N GLU A 24 7.38 0.09 15.20
CA GLU A 24 6.51 -0.14 14.05
C GLU A 24 5.29 -1.01 14.42
N GLU A 25 5.48 -2.06 15.23
CA GLU A 25 4.40 -3.00 15.57
C GLU A 25 3.35 -2.35 16.48
N GLU A 26 3.79 -1.64 17.52
CA GLU A 26 2.88 -0.93 18.45
C GLU A 26 2.16 0.22 17.74
N THR A 27 2.85 0.94 16.85
CA THR A 27 2.27 2.03 16.05
C THR A 27 1.20 1.52 15.10
N LEU A 28 1.45 0.42 14.38
CA LEU A 28 0.47 -0.17 13.45
C LEU A 28 -0.74 -0.74 14.19
N ARG A 29 -0.55 -1.36 15.37
CA ARG A 29 -1.66 -1.84 16.21
C ARG A 29 -2.53 -0.69 16.72
N ARG A 30 -1.91 0.40 17.19
CA ARG A 30 -2.62 1.60 17.64
C ARG A 30 -3.36 2.27 16.49
N LEU A 31 -2.72 2.36 15.32
CA LEU A 31 -3.34 2.88 14.11
C LEU A 31 -4.60 2.10 13.75
N ALA A 32 -4.55 0.76 13.77
CA ALA A 32 -5.72 -0.07 13.50
C ALA A 32 -6.88 0.24 14.48
N SER A 33 -6.59 0.33 15.78
CA SER A 33 -7.61 0.68 16.78
C SER A 33 -8.18 2.10 16.58
N TYR A 34 -7.34 3.07 16.23
CA TYR A 34 -7.78 4.45 16.00
C TYR A 34 -8.58 4.57 14.71
N ARG A 35 -8.24 3.76 13.69
CA ARG A 35 -8.99 3.63 12.45
C ARG A 35 -10.39 3.09 12.67
N GLU A 36 -10.55 2.02 13.44
CA GLU A 36 -11.88 1.48 13.78
C GLU A 36 -12.80 2.56 14.37
N VAL A 37 -12.24 3.43 15.22
CA VAL A 37 -12.97 4.53 15.85
C VAL A 37 -13.33 5.61 14.83
N ILE A 38 -12.38 6.03 14.00
CA ILE A 38 -12.61 7.02 12.94
C ILE A 38 -13.68 6.54 11.97
N ASP A 39 -13.57 5.29 11.51
CA ASP A 39 -14.47 4.68 10.54
C ASP A 39 -15.90 4.57 11.11
N ASP A 40 -16.05 4.22 12.38
CA ASP A 40 -17.34 4.17 13.09
C ASP A 40 -17.98 5.57 13.22
N PHE A 41 -17.21 6.61 13.57
CA PHE A 41 -17.73 7.98 13.61
C PHE A 41 -18.18 8.47 12.23
N ILE A 42 -17.37 8.22 11.19
CA ILE A 42 -17.70 8.60 9.81
C ILE A 42 -19.00 7.92 9.38
N ALA A 43 -19.14 6.62 9.63
CA ALA A 43 -20.36 5.87 9.29
C ALA A 43 -21.59 6.40 10.05
N LYS A 44 -21.48 6.67 11.36
CA LYS A 44 -22.57 7.22 12.19
C LYS A 44 -23.02 8.60 11.75
N ALA A 45 -22.12 9.41 11.21
CA ALA A 45 -22.43 10.74 10.69
C ALA A 45 -22.86 10.74 9.21
N ASN A 46 -23.27 9.57 8.67
CA ASN A 46 -23.68 9.38 7.27
C ASN A 46 -22.58 9.72 6.25
N GLY A 47 -21.32 9.65 6.66
CA GLY A 47 -20.17 9.79 5.78
C GLY A 47 -19.85 8.49 5.06
N ARG A 48 -19.21 8.61 3.89
CA ARG A 48 -18.67 7.48 3.14
C ARG A 48 -17.17 7.65 2.93
N ILE A 49 -16.39 6.71 3.42
CA ILE A 49 -14.96 6.61 3.11
C ILE A 49 -14.84 6.12 1.66
N PHE A 50 -14.23 6.94 0.81
CA PHE A 50 -14.06 6.63 -0.61
C PHE A 50 -12.62 6.29 -0.95
N ASN A 51 -11.66 6.66 -0.10
CA ASN A 51 -10.25 6.35 -0.29
C ASN A 51 -9.49 6.35 1.04
N THR A 52 -8.56 5.42 1.20
CA THR A 52 -7.63 5.35 2.34
C THR A 52 -6.23 5.12 1.79
N ALA A 53 -5.32 6.05 2.04
CA ALA A 53 -3.93 5.96 1.55
C ALA A 53 -2.98 5.92 2.75
N GLY A 54 -2.66 4.70 3.23
CA GLY A 54 -1.86 4.52 4.44
C GLY A 54 -2.61 5.00 5.69
N ASP A 55 -2.05 5.97 6.39
CA ASP A 55 -2.60 6.65 7.55
C ASP A 55 -3.56 7.81 7.22
N ALA A 56 -3.72 8.16 5.94
CA ALA A 56 -4.71 9.14 5.49
C ALA A 56 -6.11 8.53 5.25
N VAL A 57 -7.16 9.19 5.75
CA VAL A 57 -8.59 8.92 5.46
C VAL A 57 -9.14 10.01 4.55
N LEU A 58 -9.82 9.60 3.48
CA LEU A 58 -10.66 10.49 2.68
C LEU A 58 -12.11 10.01 2.71
N ALA A 59 -12.99 10.90 3.17
CA ALA A 59 -14.41 10.63 3.27
C ALA A 59 -15.24 11.77 2.67
N GLU A 60 -16.42 11.43 2.18
CA GLU A 60 -17.42 12.41 1.79
C GLU A 60 -18.60 12.41 2.75
N PHE A 61 -19.21 13.57 2.91
CA PHE A 61 -20.43 13.76 3.66
C PHE A 61 -21.45 14.50 2.80
N PRO A 62 -22.74 14.14 2.89
CA PRO A 62 -23.81 14.91 2.26
C PRO A 62 -24.01 16.29 2.92
N SER A 63 -23.50 16.49 4.14
CA SER A 63 -23.69 17.68 4.95
C SER A 63 -22.36 18.17 5.53
N ALA A 64 -22.04 19.44 5.32
CA ALA A 64 -20.87 20.08 5.92
C ALA A 64 -20.96 20.17 7.45
N VAL A 65 -22.19 20.26 7.99
CA VAL A 65 -22.43 20.27 9.44
C VAL A 65 -22.07 18.91 10.04
N ASP A 66 -22.47 17.83 9.38
CA ASP A 66 -22.20 16.47 9.87
C ASP A 66 -20.72 16.13 9.75
N ALA A 67 -20.06 16.57 8.68
CA ALA A 67 -18.61 16.45 8.54
C ALA A 67 -17.85 17.14 9.68
N VAL A 68 -18.22 18.38 10.04
CA VAL A 68 -17.56 19.13 11.12
C VAL A 68 -17.87 18.53 12.49
N ARG A 69 -19.11 18.11 12.75
CA ARG A 69 -19.46 17.39 14.00
C ARG A 69 -18.67 16.10 14.15
N CYS A 70 -18.64 15.28 13.09
CA CYS A 70 -17.86 14.05 13.04
C CYS A 70 -16.37 14.32 13.33
N ALA A 71 -15.80 15.39 12.76
CA ALA A 71 -14.41 15.77 13.01
C ALA A 71 -14.14 16.12 14.48
N ILE A 72 -15.05 16.87 15.10
CA ILE A 72 -14.95 17.25 16.52
C ILE A 72 -15.03 15.99 17.38
N ASP A 73 -16.04 15.14 17.15
CA ASP A 73 -16.24 13.90 17.91
C ASP A 73 -15.02 12.97 17.80
N ILE A 74 -14.46 12.82 16.59
CA ILE A 74 -13.22 12.06 16.37
C ILE A 74 -12.08 12.65 17.20
N GLN A 75 -11.81 13.95 17.11
CA GLN A 75 -10.69 14.56 17.84
C GLN A 75 -10.86 14.43 19.36
N GLU A 76 -12.06 14.59 19.89
CA GLU A 76 -12.34 14.39 21.31
C GLU A 76 -12.13 12.93 21.73
N SER A 77 -12.62 11.99 20.94
CA SER A 77 -12.50 10.55 21.21
C SER A 77 -11.04 10.09 21.16
N LEU A 78 -10.25 10.60 20.22
CA LEU A 78 -8.83 10.30 20.11
C LEU A 78 -8.02 10.97 21.23
N ARG A 79 -8.39 12.18 21.65
CA ARG A 79 -7.78 12.85 22.81
C ARG A 79 -7.93 12.02 24.08
N THR A 80 -9.13 11.50 24.37
CA THR A 80 -9.36 10.64 25.53
C THR A 80 -8.55 9.34 25.46
N ARG A 81 -8.44 8.72 24.28
CA ARG A 81 -7.61 7.51 24.10
C ARG A 81 -6.12 7.79 24.26
N ASN A 82 -5.66 8.94 23.79
CA ASN A 82 -4.27 9.36 23.93
C ASN A 82 -3.84 9.57 25.39
N MET A 83 -4.76 9.83 26.31
CA MET A 83 -4.45 9.92 27.75
C MET A 83 -3.93 8.60 28.34
N ALA A 84 -4.22 7.45 27.70
CA ALA A 84 -3.69 6.15 28.11
C ALA A 84 -2.21 5.95 27.73
N TYR A 85 -1.60 6.91 27.01
CA TYR A 85 -0.25 6.80 26.48
C TYR A 85 0.63 8.00 26.86
N PRO A 86 1.95 7.79 27.05
CA PRO A 86 2.88 8.89 27.29
C PRO A 86 2.96 9.83 26.06
N PRO A 87 3.26 11.13 26.24
CA PRO A 87 3.25 12.11 25.15
C PRO A 87 4.06 11.72 23.91
N SER A 88 5.20 11.03 24.09
CA SER A 88 6.04 10.56 22.98
C SER A 88 5.35 9.54 22.07
N ARG A 89 4.38 8.79 22.61
CA ARG A 89 3.63 7.72 21.94
C ARG A 89 2.20 8.11 21.54
N GLN A 90 1.76 9.31 21.87
CA GLN A 90 0.42 9.77 21.48
C GLN A 90 0.30 9.90 19.97
N MET A 91 -0.83 9.46 19.42
CA MET A 91 -1.11 9.50 18.00
C MET A 91 -2.18 10.55 17.75
N SER A 92 -1.81 11.68 17.15
CA SER A 92 -2.72 12.79 16.91
C SER A 92 -2.99 12.93 15.42
N PHE A 93 -4.26 13.12 15.06
CA PHE A 93 -4.67 13.33 13.69
C PHE A 93 -4.83 14.83 13.41
N ARG A 94 -4.56 15.23 12.17
CA ARG A 94 -4.98 16.51 11.61
C ARG A 94 -6.18 16.27 10.70
N ILE A 95 -7.11 17.20 10.67
CA ILE A 95 -8.32 17.08 9.85
C ILE A 95 -8.51 18.34 9.00
N GLY A 96 -8.81 18.16 7.72
CA GLY A 96 -9.15 19.20 6.75
C GLY A 96 -10.52 18.97 6.14
N ILE A 97 -11.35 20.00 6.05
CA ILE A 97 -12.72 19.89 5.49
C ILE A 97 -12.98 21.01 4.49
N THR A 98 -13.53 20.66 3.32
CA THR A 98 -14.02 21.63 2.35
C THR A 98 -15.33 21.18 1.71
N ILE A 99 -16.04 22.09 1.05
CA ILE A 99 -17.13 21.77 0.13
C ILE A 99 -16.61 21.97 -1.28
N GLY A 100 -16.88 21.03 -2.17
CA GLY A 100 -16.46 21.15 -3.57
C GLY A 100 -17.30 20.33 -4.53
N ASP A 101 -17.25 20.70 -5.81
CA ASP A 101 -17.74 19.86 -6.90
C ASP A 101 -16.75 18.71 -7.13
N VAL A 102 -17.28 17.49 -7.03
CA VAL A 102 -16.51 16.26 -7.19
C VAL A 102 -17.15 15.34 -8.21
N VAL A 103 -16.30 14.63 -8.94
CA VAL A 103 -16.70 13.62 -9.91
C VAL A 103 -16.56 12.26 -9.27
N GLU A 104 -17.67 11.54 -9.14
CA GLU A 104 -17.67 10.15 -8.68
C GLU A 104 -17.36 9.19 -9.85
N ARG A 105 -16.36 8.32 -9.64
CA ARG A 105 -15.94 7.28 -10.58
C ARG A 105 -15.50 6.02 -9.83
N ASN A 106 -16.20 4.91 -10.05
CA ASN A 106 -15.87 3.59 -9.45
C ASN A 106 -15.77 3.60 -7.92
N GLY A 107 -16.58 4.41 -7.23
CA GLY A 107 -16.56 4.54 -5.78
C GLY A 107 -15.53 5.54 -5.23
N ASP A 108 -14.63 6.06 -6.07
CA ASP A 108 -13.67 7.12 -5.72
C ASP A 108 -14.20 8.50 -6.13
N LEU A 109 -13.69 9.56 -5.49
CA LEU A 109 -14.03 10.95 -5.77
C LEU A 109 -12.79 11.70 -6.25
N LEU A 110 -12.95 12.41 -7.36
CA LEU A 110 -11.90 13.21 -7.98
C LEU A 110 -12.36 14.66 -8.12
N GLY A 111 -11.45 15.60 -7.94
CA GLY A 111 -11.71 17.02 -8.14
C GLY A 111 -10.93 17.92 -7.19
N ASP A 112 -11.04 19.22 -7.40
CA ASP A 112 -10.32 20.22 -6.62
C ASP A 112 -10.71 20.20 -5.15
N GLY A 113 -11.96 19.85 -4.82
CA GLY A 113 -12.42 19.68 -3.45
C GLY A 113 -11.59 18.66 -2.66
N VAL A 114 -11.17 17.56 -3.29
CA VAL A 114 -10.33 16.53 -2.63
C VAL A 114 -8.93 17.07 -2.37
N ASN A 115 -8.36 17.77 -3.35
CA ASN A 115 -7.05 18.39 -3.21
C ASN A 115 -7.06 19.48 -2.13
N ILE A 116 -8.08 20.34 -2.10
CA ILE A 116 -8.23 21.40 -1.11
C ILE A 116 -8.37 20.81 0.30
N ALA A 117 -9.20 19.78 0.51
CA ALA A 117 -9.35 19.13 1.80
C ALA A 117 -8.02 18.58 2.34
N ALA A 118 -7.26 17.89 1.51
CA ALA A 118 -5.94 17.37 1.88
C ALA A 118 -4.93 18.50 2.21
N ARG A 119 -5.05 19.67 1.58
CA ARG A 119 -4.19 20.83 1.92
C ARG A 119 -4.62 21.50 3.22
N LEU A 120 -5.91 21.58 3.49
CA LEU A 120 -6.42 22.08 4.76
C LEU A 120 -6.01 21.17 5.92
N GLU A 121 -5.99 19.85 5.73
CA GLU A 121 -5.47 18.90 6.71
C GLU A 121 -4.02 19.24 7.07
N GLY A 122 -3.15 19.44 6.07
CA GLY A 122 -1.76 19.82 6.30
C GLY A 122 -1.56 21.19 6.97
N LEU A 123 -2.56 22.08 6.92
CA LEU A 123 -2.56 23.38 7.60
C LEU A 123 -3.06 23.30 9.05
N ALA A 124 -3.77 22.23 9.42
CA ALA A 124 -4.30 22.08 10.76
C ALA A 124 -3.17 21.93 11.80
N GLU A 125 -3.40 22.46 13.00
CA GLU A 125 -2.56 22.12 14.17
C GLU A 125 -2.69 20.63 14.49
N VAL A 126 -1.69 20.05 15.18
CA VAL A 126 -1.73 18.65 15.60
C VAL A 126 -2.92 18.43 16.54
N GLY A 127 -3.81 17.48 16.21
CA GLY A 127 -5.07 17.29 16.94
C GLY A 127 -6.14 18.34 16.60
N GLY A 128 -5.91 19.17 15.58
CA GLY A 128 -6.78 20.26 15.16
C GLY A 128 -7.60 19.95 13.91
N ILE A 129 -8.52 20.87 13.62
CA ILE A 129 -9.42 20.82 12.46
C ILE A 129 -9.32 22.14 11.72
N CYS A 130 -9.08 22.08 10.42
CA CYS A 130 -9.02 23.22 9.51
C CYS A 130 -10.12 23.10 8.46
N VAL A 131 -10.86 24.17 8.22
CA VAL A 131 -12.01 24.20 7.31
C VAL A 131 -11.91 25.34 6.32
N SER A 132 -12.42 25.16 5.09
CA SER A 132 -12.50 26.25 4.13
C SER A 132 -13.59 27.27 4.49
N ARG A 133 -13.54 28.47 3.89
CA ARG A 133 -14.60 29.48 3.99
C ARG A 133 -15.98 28.90 3.65
N ALA A 134 -16.08 28.10 2.60
CA ALA A 134 -17.35 27.50 2.18
C ALA A 134 -17.95 26.59 3.27
N VAL A 135 -17.11 25.85 4.01
CA VAL A 135 -17.57 25.06 5.16
C VAL A 135 -17.98 25.99 6.29
N HIS A 136 -17.13 26.95 6.66
CA HIS A 136 -17.39 27.90 7.73
C HIS A 136 -18.75 28.60 7.58
N GLU A 137 -19.05 29.13 6.39
CA GLU A 137 -20.33 29.79 6.09
C GLU A 137 -21.55 28.88 6.30
N GLN A 138 -21.39 27.57 6.07
CA GLN A 138 -22.48 26.60 6.23
C GLN A 138 -22.68 26.14 7.68
N VAL A 139 -21.67 26.28 8.55
CA VAL A 139 -21.66 25.70 9.91
C VAL A 139 -21.63 26.74 11.04
N ALA A 140 -21.15 27.96 10.80
CA ALA A 140 -20.89 28.96 11.86
C ALA A 140 -22.12 29.28 12.72
N ASN A 141 -23.32 29.25 12.13
CA ASN A 141 -24.58 29.52 12.84
C ASN A 141 -25.31 28.25 13.30
N LYS A 142 -24.75 27.06 13.05
CA LYS A 142 -25.40 25.76 13.32
C LYS A 142 -24.67 24.93 14.37
N LEU A 143 -23.42 25.27 14.69
CA LEU A 143 -22.59 24.61 15.68
C LEU A 143 -22.14 25.62 16.74
N SER A 144 -22.23 25.23 18.01
CA SER A 144 -21.76 26.02 19.15
C SER A 144 -20.24 25.87 19.33
N VAL A 145 -19.47 26.17 18.27
CA VAL A 145 -17.99 26.11 18.27
C VAL A 145 -17.42 27.42 17.74
N GLN A 146 -16.26 27.81 18.26
CA GLN A 146 -15.57 29.01 17.79
C GLN A 146 -14.68 28.66 16.60
N PHE A 147 -14.64 29.57 15.63
CA PHE A 147 -13.74 29.49 14.49
C PHE A 147 -12.76 30.66 14.55
N ALA A 148 -11.50 30.37 14.25
CA ALA A 148 -10.48 31.39 14.13
C ALA A 148 -10.07 31.52 12.67
N ASP A 149 -10.20 32.73 12.15
CA ASP A 149 -9.82 33.04 10.79
C ASP A 149 -8.28 33.02 10.65
N ILE A 150 -7.77 32.19 9.73
CA ILE A 150 -6.34 32.13 9.41
C ILE A 150 -6.02 32.75 8.04
N GLY A 151 -7.00 33.40 7.41
CA GLY A 151 -6.87 34.15 6.18
C GLY A 151 -6.72 33.29 4.93
N ALA A 152 -6.28 33.93 3.84
CA ALA A 152 -5.97 33.30 2.57
C ALA A 152 -4.67 32.48 2.66
N GLN A 153 -4.75 31.21 2.29
CA GLN A 153 -3.64 30.27 2.29
C GLN A 153 -3.29 29.88 0.86
N GLU A 154 -2.04 30.11 0.47
CA GLU A 154 -1.50 29.61 -0.79
C GLU A 154 -1.18 28.13 -0.66
N VAL A 155 -1.79 27.32 -1.51
CA VAL A 155 -1.64 25.86 -1.46
C VAL A 155 -1.16 25.37 -2.83
N LYS A 156 -0.24 24.40 -2.81
CA LYS A 156 0.45 23.92 -4.01
C LYS A 156 -0.55 23.40 -5.05
N ASN A 157 -0.41 23.87 -6.30
CA ASN A 157 -1.21 23.50 -7.48
C ASN A 157 -2.67 23.97 -7.45
N ILE A 158 -3.00 25.02 -6.68
CA ILE A 158 -4.29 25.71 -6.74
C ILE A 158 -4.02 27.18 -7.06
N PRO A 159 -4.53 27.73 -8.19
CA PRO A 159 -4.19 29.07 -8.64
C PRO A 159 -4.79 30.18 -7.76
N THR A 160 -5.89 29.88 -7.06
CA THR A 160 -6.55 30.82 -6.14
C THR A 160 -6.27 30.46 -4.68
N PRO A 161 -5.80 31.41 -3.85
CA PRO A 161 -5.62 31.18 -2.42
C PRO A 161 -6.92 30.72 -1.75
N VAL A 162 -6.84 29.70 -0.91
CA VAL A 162 -7.99 29.16 -0.18
C VAL A 162 -8.08 29.87 1.17
N HIS A 163 -9.19 30.57 1.42
CA HIS A 163 -9.42 31.15 2.74
C HIS A 163 -9.83 30.06 3.73
N ALA A 164 -9.14 29.98 4.86
CA ALA A 164 -9.29 28.90 5.82
C ALA A 164 -9.57 29.39 7.24
N TYR A 165 -10.19 28.53 8.04
CA TYR A 165 -10.54 28.74 9.43
C TYR A 165 -10.11 27.52 10.25
N MET A 166 -9.60 27.77 11.45
CA MET A 166 -9.30 26.73 12.44
C MET A 166 -10.48 26.59 13.40
N VAL A 167 -10.92 25.36 13.67
CA VAL A 167 -11.94 25.09 14.69
C VAL A 167 -11.27 25.09 16.06
N ALA A 168 -11.78 25.90 16.99
CA ALA A 168 -11.26 25.96 18.34
C ALA A 168 -11.68 24.71 19.12
N MET A 169 -10.70 23.88 19.48
CA MET A 169 -10.90 22.69 20.29
C MET A 169 -10.83 23.02 21.79
N ARG A 170 -11.60 22.29 22.60
CA ARG A 170 -11.58 22.40 24.06
C ARG A 170 -10.30 21.79 24.64
N ARG A 171 -9.56 22.57 25.45
CA ARG A 171 -8.37 22.11 26.18
C ARG A 171 -8.74 21.41 27.50
N GLU A 172 -7.78 20.68 28.07
CA GLU A 172 -7.91 19.96 29.34
C GLU A 172 -8.24 20.87 30.53
N ASP A 173 -7.86 22.15 30.47
CA ASP A 173 -8.16 23.19 31.45
C ASP A 173 -9.57 23.83 31.28
N GLY A 174 -10.37 23.34 30.34
CA GLY A 174 -11.71 23.86 30.05
C GLY A 174 -11.72 25.14 29.20
N THR A 175 -10.55 25.65 28.78
CA THR A 175 -10.44 26.81 27.90
C THR A 175 -10.49 26.41 26.43
N TYR A 176 -10.93 27.31 25.55
CA TYR A 176 -10.84 27.11 24.10
C TYR A 176 -9.47 27.57 23.61
N ALA A 177 -8.81 26.74 22.81
CA ALA A 177 -7.58 27.15 22.16
C ALA A 177 -7.87 28.21 21.10
N THR A 178 -7.39 29.45 21.31
CA THR A 178 -7.21 30.38 20.18
C THR A 178 -6.04 29.85 19.34
N PRO A 179 -6.29 29.37 18.11
CA PRO A 179 -5.23 28.82 17.28
C PRO A 179 -4.28 29.94 16.89
N LYS A 180 -2.98 29.67 17.02
CA LYS A 180 -1.95 30.67 16.74
C LYS A 180 -1.55 30.51 15.30
N VAL A 181 -1.91 31.49 14.45
CA VAL A 181 -1.40 31.58 13.08
C VAL A 181 0.13 31.57 13.13
N LYS A 182 0.76 30.44 12.82
CA LYS A 182 2.20 30.40 12.58
C LYS A 182 2.43 31.18 11.29
N LYS A 183 2.88 32.43 11.40
CA LYS A 183 3.50 33.13 10.28
C LYS A 183 4.53 32.17 9.68
N PRO A 184 4.54 31.93 8.36
CA PRO A 184 5.57 31.11 7.76
C PRO A 184 6.91 31.73 8.17
N ALA A 185 7.75 30.93 8.82
CA ALA A 185 9.11 31.33 9.10
C ALA A 185 9.70 31.73 7.74
N SER A 186 10.02 33.02 7.60
CA SER A 186 10.77 33.51 6.45
C SER A 186 11.93 32.54 6.27
N LYS A 187 12.02 31.90 5.10
CA LYS A 187 13.21 31.14 4.74
C LYS A 187 14.38 32.09 4.97
N LEU A 188 15.14 31.89 6.04
CA LEU A 188 16.45 32.52 6.18
C LEU A 188 17.16 32.14 4.90
N ALA A 189 17.49 33.15 4.11
CA ALA A 189 18.12 33.00 2.81
C ALA A 189 19.25 31.98 2.95
N ALA A 190 19.22 30.92 2.14
CA ALA A 190 20.31 29.97 2.07
C ALA A 190 21.60 30.78 1.85
N ALA A 191 22.54 30.65 2.79
CA ALA A 191 23.80 31.37 2.69
C ALA A 191 24.49 31.03 1.34
N PRO A 192 25.12 32.01 0.69
CA PRO A 192 25.62 31.85 -0.67
C PRO A 192 26.64 30.70 -0.76
N VAL A 193 26.49 29.90 -1.81
CA VAL A 193 27.21 28.64 -2.12
C VAL A 193 28.74 28.77 -2.05
N TRP A 194 29.29 29.99 -2.11
CA TRP A 194 30.73 30.26 -2.00
C TRP A 194 31.35 29.93 -0.62
N MET A 195 30.56 29.80 0.45
CA MET A 195 31.13 29.43 1.77
C MET A 195 31.43 27.94 1.95
N TRP A 196 30.88 27.04 1.12
CA TRP A 196 31.11 25.60 1.23
C TRP A 196 32.59 25.17 1.13
N PRO A 197 33.43 25.69 0.21
CA PRO A 197 34.85 25.34 0.18
C PRO A 197 35.62 25.74 1.44
N LEU A 198 35.24 26.83 2.12
CA LEU A 198 35.87 27.23 3.39
C LEU A 198 35.50 26.28 4.54
N VAL A 199 34.24 25.86 4.60
CA VAL A 199 33.79 24.88 5.60
C VAL A 199 34.49 23.53 5.39
N VAL A 200 34.61 23.07 4.14
CA VAL A 200 35.32 21.82 3.81
C VAL A 200 36.79 21.92 4.20
N ALA A 201 37.47 23.03 3.88
CA ALA A 201 38.89 23.21 4.23
C ALA A 201 39.13 23.17 5.74
N VAL A 202 38.28 23.85 6.53
CA VAL A 202 38.41 23.84 8.00
C VAL A 202 38.18 22.44 8.58
N VAL A 203 37.17 21.72 8.09
CA VAL A 203 36.89 20.35 8.55
C VAL A 203 38.03 19.40 8.20
N SER A 204 38.62 19.52 7.00
CA SER A 204 39.78 18.72 6.60
C SER A 204 41.01 18.99 7.46
N VAL A 205 41.29 20.24 7.81
CA VAL A 205 42.42 20.59 8.69
C VAL A 205 42.21 19.99 10.10
N VAL A 206 41.00 20.09 10.65
CA VAL A 206 40.70 19.49 11.96
C VAL A 206 40.84 17.97 11.92
N ALA A 207 40.36 17.31 10.87
CA ALA A 207 40.50 15.86 10.71
C ALA A 207 41.98 15.41 10.62
N ILE A 208 42.82 16.17 9.92
CA ILE A 208 44.27 15.90 9.81
C ILE A 208 44.95 16.07 11.17
N LEU A 209 44.61 17.13 11.92
CA LEU A 209 45.17 17.38 13.25
C LEU A 209 44.77 16.29 14.26
N VAL A 210 43.50 15.85 14.23
CA VAL A 210 43.01 14.76 15.10
C VAL A 210 43.67 13.43 14.73
N THR A 211 43.81 13.13 13.44
CA THR A 211 44.46 11.90 12.97
C THR A 211 45.95 11.88 13.35
N GLY A 212 46.65 13.00 13.20
CA GLY A 212 48.04 13.14 13.64
C GLY A 212 48.21 13.00 15.15
N PHE A 213 47.28 13.54 15.94
CA PHE A 213 47.26 13.40 17.40
C PHE A 213 47.06 11.94 17.83
N LEU A 214 46.13 11.22 17.20
CA LEU A 214 45.88 9.80 17.48
C LEU A 214 47.05 8.88 17.05
N TYR A 215 47.74 9.23 15.97
CA TYR A 215 48.91 8.48 15.53
C TYR A 215 50.10 8.64 16.50
N ASN A 216 50.30 9.85 17.03
CA ASN A 216 51.38 10.15 17.96
C ASN A 216 51.17 9.51 19.36
N THR A 217 49.92 9.30 19.79
CA THR A 217 49.61 8.61 21.05
C THR A 217 49.80 7.10 20.96
N LYS A 218 49.53 6.48 19.80
CA LYS A 218 49.79 5.05 19.54
C LYS A 218 51.29 4.70 19.52
N LEU A 219 52.15 5.61 19.05
CA LEU A 219 53.61 5.40 19.01
C LEU A 219 54.28 5.43 20.40
N LYS A 220 53.70 6.12 21.39
CA LYS A 220 54.26 6.15 22.76
C LYS A 220 53.95 4.91 23.60
N GLN A 221 52.93 4.12 23.26
CA GLN A 221 52.60 2.88 23.98
C GLN A 221 53.34 1.63 23.47
N ALA A 222 53.94 1.69 22.27
CA ALA A 222 54.63 0.54 21.67
C ALA A 222 56.07 0.32 22.19
N VAL A 223 56.66 1.29 22.91
CA VAL A 223 58.07 1.22 23.36
C VAL A 223 58.25 0.49 24.71
N THR A 224 57.16 0.24 25.45
CA THR A 224 57.27 -0.31 26.84
C THR A 224 56.92 -1.78 27.00
N ALA A 225 56.50 -2.50 25.95
CA ALA A 225 55.95 -3.86 26.07
C ALA A 225 56.73 -4.97 25.35
N ALA A 226 57.99 -4.74 24.95
CA ALA A 226 58.82 -5.75 24.30
C ALA A 226 60.06 -6.11 25.15
N ALA A 227 59.88 -6.89 26.21
CA ALA A 227 60.97 -7.61 26.88
C ALA A 227 60.45 -8.85 27.65
N ALA A 228 60.20 -9.96 26.96
CA ALA A 228 60.40 -11.33 27.47
C ALA A 228 60.19 -12.35 26.31
N PRO A 229 61.08 -13.34 26.10
CA PRO A 229 61.00 -14.25 24.96
C PRO A 229 60.24 -15.56 25.26
N ALA A 230 59.82 -16.18 24.16
CA ALA A 230 59.00 -17.38 24.03
C ALA A 230 59.78 -18.71 24.09
N ALA A 231 59.09 -19.82 24.42
CA ALA A 231 59.32 -21.18 23.89
C ALA A 231 58.15 -22.11 24.34
N THR A 232 57.18 -22.46 23.47
CA THR A 232 57.03 -23.64 22.58
C THR A 232 56.31 -24.87 23.19
N PRO A 233 55.60 -25.67 22.35
CA PRO A 233 54.38 -26.40 22.73
C PRO A 233 54.51 -27.93 22.65
N SER A 234 53.52 -28.68 23.19
CA SER A 234 53.32 -30.09 22.83
C SER A 234 51.88 -30.59 23.04
N ALA A 235 51.38 -31.20 21.96
CA ALA A 235 50.40 -32.27 21.71
C ALA A 235 49.26 -32.67 22.71
N ALA A 236 48.13 -33.04 22.10
CA ALA A 236 46.84 -33.56 22.60
C ALA A 236 46.91 -35.01 23.16
N PRO A 237 45.81 -35.79 23.41
CA PRO A 237 44.35 -35.52 23.46
C PRO A 237 43.59 -36.21 24.64
N ALA A 238 42.24 -36.12 24.60
CA ALA A 238 41.21 -37.03 25.13
C ALA A 238 40.82 -37.00 26.64
N ASP A 239 39.50 -36.90 26.86
CA ASP A 239 38.65 -37.71 27.75
C ASP A 239 37.55 -36.96 28.52
N ALA A 240 36.47 -37.72 28.71
CA ALA A 240 35.13 -37.36 29.14
C ALA A 240 34.98 -37.14 30.67
N VAL A 241 33.72 -36.86 31.06
CA VAL A 241 33.03 -37.19 32.34
C VAL A 241 32.43 -35.98 33.07
N ALA A 242 31.12 -36.07 33.33
CA ALA A 242 30.24 -35.23 34.17
C ALA A 242 30.47 -35.50 35.69
N PRO A 243 29.69 -35.01 36.71
CA PRO A 243 28.46 -34.20 36.71
C PRO A 243 28.38 -33.06 37.78
N SER A 244 27.27 -32.29 37.74
CA SER A 244 26.45 -31.58 38.77
C SER A 244 26.91 -31.48 40.25
N PRO A 245 26.45 -30.47 41.09
CA PRO A 245 25.04 -30.10 41.24
C PRO A 245 24.65 -28.63 41.62
N MET A 246 23.32 -28.47 41.72
CA MET A 246 22.39 -27.37 42.09
C MET A 246 22.59 -26.74 43.50
N PRO A 247 21.92 -25.61 43.87
CA PRO A 247 20.51 -25.58 44.35
C PRO A 247 19.65 -24.35 43.87
N THR A 248 18.35 -24.52 43.53
CA THR A 248 17.08 -24.25 44.29
C THR A 248 16.78 -22.74 44.54
N GLN A 249 15.64 -22.10 44.20
CA GLN A 249 14.24 -22.28 44.66
C GLN A 249 13.20 -21.38 43.91
N MET A 250 11.97 -21.91 43.75
CA MET A 250 10.58 -21.35 43.98
C MET A 250 10.16 -20.01 43.31
N ALA A 251 8.93 -19.74 42.81
CA ALA A 251 7.53 -20.20 43.04
C ALA A 251 6.68 -19.92 41.75
N LYS A 252 5.65 -20.68 41.29
CA LYS A 252 4.30 -21.10 41.74
C LYS A 252 3.15 -20.05 41.68
N ALA A 253 2.42 -20.03 40.53
CA ALA A 253 0.94 -19.99 40.27
C ALA A 253 0.06 -18.82 40.82
N PRO A 254 -1.23 -18.60 40.40
CA PRO A 254 -2.16 -19.50 39.66
C PRO A 254 -3.17 -18.89 38.63
N MET A 255 -3.91 -19.80 37.96
CA MET A 255 -5.17 -19.64 37.17
C MET A 255 -6.39 -19.32 38.07
N ALA A 256 -7.51 -18.71 37.63
CA ALA A 256 -8.69 -19.23 36.87
C ALA A 256 -9.90 -18.24 37.11
N PRO A 257 -11.19 -18.43 36.70
CA PRO A 257 -11.87 -19.33 35.72
C PRO A 257 -12.95 -18.64 34.79
N MET A 258 -13.63 -19.47 33.96
CA MET A 258 -14.85 -19.26 33.09
C MET A 258 -16.13 -18.85 33.89
N SER A 259 -17.33 -18.42 33.40
CA SER A 259 -18.21 -18.73 32.22
C SER A 259 -19.49 -17.79 32.27
N PRO A 260 -20.66 -18.00 31.59
CA PRO A 260 -21.06 -17.79 30.18
C PRO A 260 -22.39 -16.95 29.97
N ALA A 261 -22.99 -17.05 28.75
CA ALA A 261 -24.31 -16.56 28.23
C ALA A 261 -24.29 -15.17 27.52
N GLY A 262 -24.93 -14.90 26.37
CA GLY A 262 -25.87 -15.64 25.52
C GLY A 262 -26.97 -14.66 25.06
N ALA A 263 -26.93 -14.15 23.82
CA ALA A 263 -28.09 -13.55 23.13
C ALA A 263 -27.87 -13.48 21.62
N ALA A 264 -28.78 -14.08 20.87
CA ALA A 264 -28.82 -14.11 19.41
C ALA A 264 -29.39 -12.80 18.83
N MET A 265 -28.85 -12.34 17.71
CA MET A 265 -29.53 -11.43 16.78
C MET A 265 -29.36 -11.95 15.35
N ALA A 266 -30.49 -11.98 14.63
CA ALA A 266 -30.66 -12.52 13.29
C ALA A 266 -29.90 -11.72 12.20
N PRO A 267 -29.54 -12.33 11.06
CA PRO A 267 -28.89 -11.64 9.95
C PRO A 267 -29.91 -11.01 8.99
N MET A 268 -29.64 -9.77 8.55
CA MET A 268 -30.22 -9.17 7.34
C MET A 268 -29.09 -8.55 6.49
N PRO A 269 -29.34 -8.29 5.20
CA PRO A 269 -29.12 -9.19 4.08
C PRO A 269 -27.74 -9.00 3.44
N ALA A 270 -27.16 -10.09 2.93
CA ALA A 270 -25.91 -10.04 2.18
C ALA A 270 -26.05 -9.23 0.87
N PRO A 271 -25.08 -8.38 0.51
CA PRO A 271 -24.84 -8.07 -0.89
C PRO A 271 -24.18 -9.28 -1.56
N SER A 272 -24.76 -9.72 -2.67
CA SER A 272 -24.19 -10.73 -3.57
C SER A 272 -24.29 -10.23 -5.02
N PRO A 273 -23.39 -10.66 -5.92
CA PRO A 273 -22.46 -11.79 -5.75
C PRO A 273 -21.00 -11.34 -5.72
N SER A 274 -20.38 -11.45 -4.55
CA SER A 274 -18.94 -11.71 -4.46
C SER A 274 -18.72 -13.20 -4.72
N ALA A 275 -17.57 -13.55 -5.29
CA ALA A 275 -17.20 -14.89 -5.74
C ALA A 275 -17.69 -16.01 -4.78
N ALA A 276 -18.30 -17.06 -5.36
CA ALA A 276 -18.81 -18.17 -4.57
C ALA A 276 -17.70 -18.75 -3.66
N PRO A 277 -18.01 -19.05 -2.38
CA PRO A 277 -17.06 -19.73 -1.51
C PRO A 277 -16.65 -21.06 -2.15
N LEU A 278 -15.37 -21.41 -2.03
CA LEU A 278 -14.87 -22.73 -2.42
C LEU A 278 -15.35 -23.73 -1.37
N SER A 279 -16.61 -24.15 -1.45
CA SER A 279 -17.16 -25.21 -0.60
C SER A 279 -17.14 -26.53 -1.38
N GLY A 280 -16.49 -27.56 -0.82
CA GLY A 280 -16.39 -28.87 -1.45
C GLY A 280 -15.11 -29.62 -1.06
N LYS A 281 -14.93 -30.81 -1.64
CA LYS A 281 -13.70 -31.59 -1.44
C LYS A 281 -12.49 -30.85 -2.02
N LEU A 282 -11.35 -30.99 -1.35
CA LEU A 282 -10.06 -30.42 -1.75
C LEU A 282 -9.69 -30.92 -3.15
N ALA A 283 -9.84 -30.04 -4.14
CA ALA A 283 -9.28 -30.24 -5.47
C ALA A 283 -7.91 -29.56 -5.53
N VAL A 284 -6.84 -30.36 -5.52
CA VAL A 284 -5.45 -29.88 -5.41
C VAL A 284 -5.10 -28.86 -6.49
N ASP A 285 -5.57 -29.04 -7.72
CA ASP A 285 -5.33 -28.11 -8.83
C ASP A 285 -5.96 -26.73 -8.63
N SER A 286 -6.99 -26.65 -7.79
CA SER A 286 -7.73 -25.41 -7.54
C SER A 286 -7.15 -24.56 -6.41
N VAL A 287 -6.17 -25.06 -5.66
CA VAL A 287 -5.56 -24.36 -4.52
C VAL A 287 -4.73 -23.18 -5.04
N PRO A 288 -5.05 -21.93 -4.67
CA PRO A 288 -4.33 -20.75 -5.14
C PRO A 288 -3.04 -20.49 -4.34
N PHE A 289 -2.18 -19.62 -4.88
CA PHE A 289 -0.96 -19.06 -4.29
C PHE A 289 0.22 -20.02 -4.08
N ILE A 290 -0.04 -21.33 -4.15
CA ILE A 290 0.96 -22.37 -3.93
C ILE A 290 1.81 -22.62 -5.17
N ASN A 291 3.05 -23.08 -4.96
CA ASN A 291 3.94 -23.56 -6.01
C ASN A 291 3.72 -25.06 -6.28
N GLU A 292 4.34 -25.56 -7.35
CA GLU A 292 4.24 -26.98 -7.75
C GLU A 292 4.75 -27.97 -6.70
N ARG A 293 5.76 -27.59 -5.90
CA ARG A 293 6.23 -28.46 -4.81
C ARG A 293 5.13 -28.72 -3.79
N ILE A 294 4.43 -27.67 -3.37
CA ILE A 294 3.31 -27.80 -2.43
C ILE A 294 2.12 -28.50 -3.10
N ARG A 295 1.88 -28.25 -4.39
CA ARG A 295 0.83 -28.96 -5.15
C ARG A 295 1.06 -30.47 -5.13
N ASN A 296 2.28 -30.91 -5.42
CA ASN A 296 2.66 -32.33 -5.37
C ASN A 296 2.54 -32.91 -3.97
N TYR A 297 2.95 -32.17 -2.94
CA TYR A 297 2.76 -32.57 -1.54
C TYR A 297 1.27 -32.76 -1.19
N LEU A 298 0.39 -31.87 -1.66
CA LEU A 298 -1.05 -31.99 -1.42
C LEU A 298 -1.65 -33.21 -2.14
N ALA A 299 -1.22 -33.47 -3.38
CA ALA A 299 -1.65 -34.63 -4.17
C ALA A 299 -1.16 -35.97 -3.60
N GLY A 300 0.03 -35.99 -3.00
CA GLY A 300 0.60 -37.18 -2.37
C GLY A 300 0.27 -37.26 -0.88
N ASP A 301 1.23 -36.84 -0.06
CA ASP A 301 1.24 -37.02 1.40
C ASP A 301 -0.04 -36.53 2.09
N TYR A 302 -0.52 -35.34 1.73
CA TYR A 302 -1.73 -34.79 2.36
C TYR A 302 -2.96 -35.62 2.01
N SER A 303 -3.15 -35.96 0.74
CA SER A 303 -4.31 -36.73 0.28
C SER A 303 -4.30 -38.16 0.81
N ALA A 304 -3.13 -38.79 0.91
CA ALA A 304 -2.97 -40.15 1.42
C ALA A 304 -3.06 -40.26 2.96
N SER A 305 -2.90 -39.15 3.69
CA SER A 305 -2.99 -39.14 5.15
C SER A 305 -4.42 -39.33 5.65
N GLY A 306 -4.55 -39.93 6.84
CA GLY A 306 -5.83 -40.18 7.51
C GLY A 306 -6.52 -38.90 8.00
N ASP A 307 -7.53 -39.09 8.84
CA ASP A 307 -8.29 -37.99 9.42
C ASP A 307 -7.45 -37.12 10.39
N TYR A 308 -8.00 -35.99 10.81
CA TYR A 308 -7.30 -34.98 11.64
C TYR A 308 -6.05 -34.40 10.98
N LYS A 309 -6.26 -33.90 9.76
CA LYS A 309 -5.30 -33.10 9.00
C LYS A 309 -5.87 -31.72 8.68
N ALA A 310 -5.00 -30.75 8.46
CA ALA A 310 -5.41 -29.42 8.03
C ALA A 310 -4.32 -28.76 7.19
N PHE A 311 -4.74 -27.86 6.31
CA PHE A 311 -3.86 -27.07 5.46
C PHE A 311 -4.19 -25.59 5.61
N ALA A 312 -3.17 -24.79 5.87
CA ALA A 312 -3.26 -23.34 5.97
C ALA A 312 -2.39 -22.68 4.90
N LEU A 313 -2.84 -21.53 4.42
CA LEU A 313 -2.08 -20.70 3.48
C LEU A 313 -2.33 -19.21 3.74
N ASN A 314 -1.51 -18.36 3.12
CA ASN A 314 -1.83 -16.95 2.94
C ASN A 314 -1.66 -16.52 1.47
N ILE A 315 -2.14 -15.32 1.16
CA ILE A 315 -2.06 -14.74 -0.20
C ILE A 315 -0.62 -14.47 -0.66
N GLY A 316 0.37 -14.53 0.24
CA GLY A 316 1.79 -14.46 -0.08
C GLY A 316 2.38 -15.79 -0.55
N GLY A 317 1.60 -16.87 -0.53
CA GLY A 317 2.04 -18.21 -0.88
C GLY A 317 2.81 -18.93 0.23
N PHE A 318 2.75 -18.43 1.47
CA PHE A 318 3.21 -19.19 2.63
C PHE A 318 2.16 -20.24 2.99
N THR A 319 2.63 -21.42 3.41
CA THR A 319 1.77 -22.56 3.69
C THR A 319 2.23 -23.34 4.91
N GLY A 320 1.28 -24.01 5.56
CA GLY A 320 1.51 -24.92 6.68
C GLY A 320 0.56 -26.11 6.60
N ALA A 321 1.03 -27.29 7.02
CA ALA A 321 0.25 -28.53 6.96
C ALA A 321 0.41 -29.32 8.25
N ALA A 322 -0.70 -29.87 8.72
CA ALA A 322 -0.75 -30.77 9.85
C ALA A 322 -1.35 -32.09 9.38
N LEU A 323 -0.66 -33.20 9.66
CA LEU A 323 -1.09 -34.55 9.32
C LEU A 323 -1.18 -35.41 10.58
N ASN A 324 -2.10 -36.38 10.60
CA ASN A 324 -2.22 -37.40 11.64
C ASN A 324 -2.21 -36.83 13.07
N GLN A 325 -2.95 -35.75 13.30
CA GLN A 325 -3.02 -35.11 14.62
C GLN A 325 -3.99 -35.85 15.55
N PRO A 326 -3.85 -35.69 16.87
CA PRO A 326 -4.74 -36.36 17.82
C PRO A 326 -6.18 -35.85 17.76
N THR A 327 -6.39 -34.60 17.33
CA THR A 327 -7.71 -33.99 17.17
C THR A 327 -7.73 -33.05 15.96
N GLU A 328 -8.93 -32.76 15.44
CA GLU A 328 -9.11 -31.78 14.36
C GLU A 328 -8.62 -30.38 14.76
N GLU A 329 -8.88 -29.99 16.01
CA GLU A 329 -8.45 -28.69 16.54
C GLU A 329 -6.93 -28.59 16.64
N ALA A 330 -6.24 -29.67 17.02
CA ALA A 330 -4.79 -29.74 16.97
C ALA A 330 -4.26 -29.62 15.54
N ALA A 331 -4.93 -30.24 14.55
CA ALA A 331 -4.59 -30.08 13.15
C ALA A 331 -4.72 -28.63 12.67
N ARG A 332 -5.85 -27.98 12.97
CA ARG A 332 -6.10 -26.58 12.63
C ARG A 332 -5.02 -25.65 13.19
N ASN A 333 -4.76 -25.76 14.49
CA ASN A 333 -3.81 -24.89 15.19
C ASN A 333 -2.39 -25.10 14.66
N MET A 334 -1.96 -26.36 14.49
CA MET A 334 -0.61 -26.64 14.03
C MET A 334 -0.39 -26.20 12.56
N ALA A 335 -1.38 -26.38 11.68
CA ALA A 335 -1.27 -25.91 10.30
C ALA A 335 -1.14 -24.38 10.23
N LEU A 336 -1.96 -23.65 11.01
CA LEU A 336 -1.89 -22.19 11.10
C LEU A 336 -0.55 -21.72 11.68
N GLU A 337 -0.09 -22.33 12.79
CA GLU A 337 1.17 -21.98 13.43
C GLU A 337 2.36 -22.17 12.50
N GLN A 338 2.42 -23.31 11.79
CA GLN A 338 3.48 -23.56 10.81
C GLN A 338 3.48 -22.55 9.66
N CYS A 339 2.29 -22.21 9.15
CA CYS A 339 2.16 -21.21 8.11
C CYS A 339 2.61 -19.83 8.61
N GLN A 340 2.12 -19.42 9.78
CA GLN A 340 2.40 -18.11 10.36
C GLN A 340 3.89 -17.97 10.69
N LYS A 341 4.51 -19.01 11.28
CA LYS A 341 5.95 -19.03 11.55
C LYS A 341 6.80 -18.80 10.29
N ARG A 342 6.41 -19.38 9.16
CA ARG A 342 7.10 -19.17 7.86
C ARG A 342 6.86 -17.76 7.32
N ALA A 343 5.64 -17.24 7.45
CA ALA A 343 5.29 -15.88 7.05
C ALA A 343 6.08 -14.84 7.88
N ASP A 344 6.16 -15.03 9.20
CA ASP A 344 6.87 -14.15 10.13
C ASP A 344 8.38 -14.17 9.89
N ALA A 345 8.96 -15.35 9.65
CA ALA A 345 10.38 -15.49 9.30
C ALA A 345 10.75 -14.74 8.01
N ALA A 346 9.78 -14.56 7.10
CA ALA A 346 9.93 -13.78 5.88
C ALA A 346 9.38 -12.34 6.00
N GLN A 347 9.06 -11.89 7.22
CA GLN A 347 8.51 -10.56 7.52
C GLN A 347 7.26 -10.22 6.69
N SER A 348 6.42 -11.23 6.42
CA SER A 348 5.22 -11.05 5.64
C SER A 348 4.13 -10.40 6.49
N PRO A 349 3.49 -9.30 6.05
CA PRO A 349 2.38 -8.68 6.77
C PRO A 349 1.05 -9.46 6.59
N ARG A 350 1.08 -10.62 5.93
CA ARG A 350 -0.12 -11.39 5.54
C ARG A 350 -0.36 -12.53 6.53
N ARG A 351 -1.51 -12.49 7.20
CA ARG A 351 -1.94 -13.55 8.11
C ARG A 351 -2.24 -14.84 7.37
N CYS A 352 -1.91 -15.95 8.00
CA CYS A 352 -2.31 -17.27 7.53
C CYS A 352 -3.73 -17.60 7.95
N GLU A 353 -4.43 -18.32 7.08
CA GLU A 353 -5.79 -18.77 7.28
C GLU A 353 -5.92 -20.23 6.88
N LEU A 354 -6.93 -20.91 7.42
CA LEU A 354 -7.22 -22.29 7.06
C LEU A 354 -7.80 -22.32 5.65
N TYR A 355 -7.22 -23.16 4.80
CA TYR A 355 -7.76 -23.46 3.49
C TYR A 355 -8.60 -24.73 3.52
N ALA A 356 -8.08 -25.79 4.15
CA ALA A 356 -8.77 -27.07 4.27
C ALA A 356 -8.64 -27.66 5.69
N VAL A 357 -9.70 -28.34 6.12
CA VAL A 357 -9.73 -29.17 7.33
C VAL A 357 -10.19 -30.55 6.90
N GLY A 358 -9.39 -31.58 7.17
CA GLY A 358 -9.54 -32.87 6.54
C GLY A 358 -9.40 -32.76 5.02
N ASN A 359 -10.41 -33.21 4.29
CA ASN A 359 -10.51 -33.05 2.84
C ASN A 359 -11.51 -31.96 2.44
N ASP A 360 -12.06 -31.20 3.38
CA ASP A 360 -13.07 -30.18 3.10
C ASP A 360 -12.43 -28.80 3.06
N VAL A 361 -12.74 -28.04 2.01
CA VAL A 361 -12.27 -26.66 1.86
C VAL A 361 -13.12 -25.75 2.74
N VAL A 362 -12.45 -25.01 3.64
CA VAL A 362 -13.05 -24.03 4.56
C VAL A 362 -12.68 -22.58 4.20
N TYR A 363 -11.97 -22.40 3.09
CA TYR A 363 -11.51 -21.10 2.61
C TYR A 363 -12.66 -20.22 2.11
N THR A 364 -12.78 -19.02 2.68
CA THR A 364 -13.93 -18.12 2.44
C THR A 364 -13.74 -17.18 1.25
N HIS A 365 -12.51 -16.93 0.81
CA HIS A 365 -12.20 -15.85 -0.15
C HIS A 365 -12.43 -16.19 -1.63
N GLY A 366 -13.03 -17.34 -1.95
CA GLY A 366 -13.27 -17.76 -3.34
C GLY A 366 -11.98 -17.92 -4.16
N LYS A 367 -12.12 -18.11 -5.48
CA LYS A 367 -10.97 -18.13 -6.39
C LYS A 367 -10.55 -16.70 -6.76
N PRO A 368 -9.25 -16.38 -6.77
CA PRO A 368 -8.78 -15.09 -7.23
C PRO A 368 -9.21 -14.80 -8.68
N PRO A 369 -9.63 -13.57 -9.01
CA PRO A 369 -9.87 -13.16 -10.39
C PRO A 369 -8.59 -13.23 -11.23
N MET A 370 -8.61 -13.98 -12.32
CA MET A 370 -7.46 -14.21 -13.20
C MET A 370 -7.76 -13.74 -14.63
N PRO A 371 -6.78 -13.16 -15.35
CA PRO A 371 -6.92 -12.90 -16.78
C PRO A 371 -6.91 -14.22 -17.57
N PRO A 372 -7.52 -14.25 -18.77
CA PRO A 372 -7.44 -15.40 -19.65
C PRO A 372 -6.00 -15.65 -20.12
N GLN A 373 -5.67 -16.92 -20.41
CA GLN A 373 -4.37 -17.30 -20.97
C GLN A 373 -4.26 -16.94 -22.47
N PRO A 374 -3.03 -16.77 -22.99
CA PRO A 374 -1.74 -16.76 -22.27
C PRO A 374 -1.54 -15.44 -21.50
N TRP A 375 -0.95 -15.53 -20.29
CA TRP A 375 -0.72 -14.37 -19.42
C TRP A 375 0.49 -13.54 -19.80
N VAL A 376 1.50 -14.19 -20.37
CA VAL A 376 2.70 -13.58 -20.90
C VAL A 376 2.67 -13.79 -22.40
N ARG A 377 2.75 -12.70 -23.16
CA ARG A 377 2.88 -12.72 -24.61
C ARG A 377 4.21 -12.07 -24.94
N HIS A 378 5.13 -12.88 -25.44
CA HIS A 378 6.44 -12.38 -25.81
C HIS A 378 6.38 -11.67 -27.16
N ASP A 379 6.94 -10.47 -27.21
CA ASP A 379 6.96 -9.64 -28.40
C ASP A 379 8.23 -8.79 -28.46
N ALA A 380 9.14 -9.16 -29.34
CA ALA A 380 10.45 -8.52 -29.50
C ALA A 380 10.36 -7.02 -29.87
N MET A 381 9.21 -6.54 -30.36
CA MET A 381 9.03 -5.13 -30.71
C MET A 381 8.70 -4.23 -29.51
N THR A 382 8.11 -4.82 -28.46
CA THR A 382 7.64 -4.08 -27.28
C THR A 382 8.42 -4.44 -26.02
N GLU A 383 9.02 -5.63 -25.98
CA GLU A 383 9.88 -6.05 -24.88
C GLU A 383 11.12 -5.16 -24.75
N ARG A 384 11.38 -4.76 -23.52
CA ARG A 384 12.51 -3.92 -23.15
C ARG A 384 13.07 -4.35 -21.82
N ALA A 385 14.35 -4.07 -21.59
CA ALA A 385 14.97 -4.28 -20.29
C ALA A 385 14.14 -3.62 -19.18
N PHE A 386 13.94 -4.35 -18.10
CA PHE A 386 13.22 -3.92 -16.93
C PHE A 386 14.04 -2.84 -16.21
N VAL A 387 13.41 -1.69 -15.98
CA VAL A 387 14.01 -0.59 -15.24
C VAL A 387 13.02 -0.14 -14.16
N PRO A 388 13.37 -0.26 -12.85
CA PRO A 388 12.43 0.06 -11.76
C PRO A 388 11.85 1.47 -11.82
N LYS A 389 12.64 2.47 -12.25
CA LYS A 389 12.18 3.87 -12.36
C LYS A 389 11.02 4.05 -13.34
N ASP A 390 10.94 3.20 -14.36
CA ASP A 390 9.96 3.28 -15.44
C ASP A 390 8.72 2.41 -15.14
N PHE A 391 8.71 1.71 -13.99
CA PHE A 391 7.58 0.87 -13.60
C PHE A 391 6.30 1.71 -13.45
N PRO A 392 5.20 1.32 -14.13
CA PRO A 392 4.01 2.14 -14.23
C PRO A 392 3.19 2.16 -12.93
N MET A 393 2.49 3.27 -12.69
CA MET A 393 1.43 3.41 -11.68
C MET A 393 1.83 3.20 -10.21
N VAL A 394 3.12 3.13 -9.90
CA VAL A 394 3.63 3.00 -8.53
C VAL A 394 4.45 4.22 -8.10
N ARG A 395 4.50 4.48 -6.79
CA ARG A 395 5.28 5.57 -6.18
C ARG A 395 6.74 5.17 -5.96
N ASP A 396 7.62 6.14 -5.74
CA ASP A 396 9.07 5.91 -5.60
C ASP A 396 9.47 4.86 -4.55
N PRO A 397 8.85 4.77 -3.35
CA PRO A 397 9.20 3.71 -2.40
C PRO A 397 8.97 2.29 -2.95
N ALA A 398 7.92 2.10 -3.76
CA ALA A 398 7.66 0.83 -4.42
C ALA A 398 8.69 0.53 -5.51
N LYS A 399 9.16 1.56 -6.23
CA LYS A 399 10.23 1.42 -7.24
C LYS A 399 11.55 1.01 -6.59
N VAL A 400 11.91 1.61 -5.46
CA VAL A 400 13.08 1.21 -4.66
C VAL A 400 12.95 -0.24 -4.18
N ARG A 401 11.75 -0.67 -3.77
CA ARG A 401 11.52 -2.07 -3.39
C ARG A 401 11.72 -3.03 -4.57
N LEU A 402 11.27 -2.66 -5.77
CA LEU A 402 11.50 -3.45 -6.99
C LEU A 402 13.00 -3.54 -7.33
N GLU A 403 13.72 -2.43 -7.18
CA GLU A 403 15.18 -2.39 -7.35
C GLU A 403 15.90 -3.31 -6.36
N ASN A 404 15.52 -3.28 -5.08
CA ASN A 404 16.19 -4.06 -4.05
C ASN A 404 15.80 -5.55 -4.02
N MET A 405 14.58 -5.90 -4.46
CA MET A 405 14.07 -7.27 -4.34
C MET A 405 13.93 -8.00 -5.68
N PHE A 406 13.42 -7.33 -6.71
CA PHE A 406 13.12 -7.97 -7.99
C PHE A 406 14.34 -8.04 -8.90
N VAL A 407 15.12 -6.96 -9.00
CA VAL A 407 16.31 -6.91 -9.87
C VAL A 407 17.38 -7.95 -9.47
N PRO A 408 17.78 -8.11 -8.20
CA PRO A 408 18.82 -9.07 -7.83
C PRO A 408 18.31 -10.51 -7.67
N ALA A 409 17.00 -10.75 -7.78
CA ALA A 409 16.45 -12.10 -7.61
C ALA A 409 16.85 -13.04 -8.75
N ALA A 410 16.84 -14.34 -8.47
CA ALA A 410 17.04 -15.36 -9.50
C ALA A 410 15.95 -15.29 -10.59
N LYS A 411 16.25 -15.87 -11.76
CA LYS A 411 15.29 -16.04 -12.87
C LYS A 411 14.06 -16.85 -12.44
N SER A 412 13.05 -16.89 -13.31
CA SER A 412 11.70 -17.38 -13.00
C SER A 412 11.01 -16.49 -11.98
N ARG A 413 10.96 -15.19 -12.29
CA ARG A 413 10.28 -14.18 -11.49
C ARG A 413 9.35 -13.34 -12.36
N ALA A 414 8.23 -12.91 -11.80
CA ALA A 414 7.25 -12.11 -12.54
C ALA A 414 6.57 -11.09 -11.62
N ILE A 415 6.18 -9.95 -12.20
CA ILE A 415 5.43 -8.89 -11.51
C ILE A 415 4.05 -8.75 -12.17
N ALA A 416 3.02 -8.90 -11.36
CA ALA A 416 1.65 -8.55 -11.71
C ALA A 416 1.34 -7.13 -11.20
N LEU A 417 0.61 -6.36 -11.99
CA LEU A 417 0.11 -5.03 -11.66
C LEU A 417 -1.42 -5.01 -11.75
N GLY A 418 -2.05 -4.45 -10.72
CA GLY A 418 -3.47 -4.19 -10.65
C GLY A 418 -3.83 -2.75 -11.05
N PRO A 419 -5.10 -2.50 -11.40
CA PRO A 419 -5.56 -1.20 -11.91
C PRO A 419 -5.49 -0.05 -10.89
N GLY A 420 -5.42 -0.37 -9.59
CA GLY A 420 -5.18 0.60 -8.52
C GLY A 420 -3.70 0.90 -8.26
N GLY A 421 -2.78 0.38 -9.09
CA GLY A 421 -1.33 0.49 -8.86
C GLY A 421 -0.78 -0.51 -7.83
N GLN A 422 -1.62 -1.39 -7.29
CA GLN A 422 -1.18 -2.50 -6.44
C GLN A 422 -0.36 -3.48 -7.28
N TYR A 423 0.80 -3.91 -6.80
CA TYR A 423 1.61 -4.88 -7.51
C TYR A 423 1.98 -6.05 -6.61
N PHE A 424 2.16 -7.21 -7.23
CA PHE A 424 2.64 -8.41 -6.56
C PHE A 424 3.77 -9.02 -7.37
N MET A 425 4.80 -9.50 -6.68
CA MET A 425 5.95 -10.16 -7.31
C MET A 425 6.20 -11.49 -6.64
N VAL A 426 6.49 -12.49 -7.46
CA VAL A 426 6.94 -13.80 -7.01
C VAL A 426 8.38 -13.96 -7.48
N LEU A 427 9.25 -14.29 -6.52
CA LEU A 427 10.69 -14.43 -6.70
C LEU A 427 11.07 -15.90 -6.52
N GLY A 428 12.06 -16.38 -7.28
CA GLY A 428 12.62 -17.72 -7.11
C GLY A 428 11.62 -18.86 -7.35
N ALA A 429 10.73 -18.72 -8.33
CA ALA A 429 9.84 -19.81 -8.72
C ALA A 429 10.59 -20.88 -9.53
N SER A 430 9.97 -22.04 -9.73
CA SER A 430 10.54 -23.11 -10.57
C SER A 430 10.46 -22.80 -12.06
N SER A 431 9.50 -21.96 -12.47
CA SER A 431 9.31 -21.54 -13.87
C SER A 431 8.71 -20.14 -13.94
N VAL A 432 8.85 -19.49 -15.10
CA VAL A 432 8.18 -18.22 -15.40
C VAL A 432 6.66 -18.36 -15.25
N ASP A 433 6.07 -19.42 -15.81
CA ASP A 433 4.62 -19.66 -15.71
C ASP A 433 4.13 -19.77 -14.26
N ASP A 434 4.88 -20.44 -13.39
CA ASP A 434 4.54 -20.52 -11.96
C ASP A 434 4.62 -19.14 -11.29
N SER A 435 5.66 -18.37 -11.57
CA SER A 435 5.79 -17.01 -11.04
C SER A 435 4.68 -16.08 -11.55
N ALA A 436 4.33 -16.17 -12.83
CA ALA A 436 3.28 -15.36 -13.44
C ALA A 436 1.92 -15.71 -12.86
N ARG A 437 1.58 -17.00 -12.78
CA ARG A 437 0.34 -17.49 -12.17
C ARG A 437 0.18 -16.97 -10.75
N ARG A 438 1.18 -17.20 -9.89
CA ARG A 438 1.11 -16.87 -8.48
C ARG A 438 1.09 -15.35 -8.26
N SER A 439 1.85 -14.57 -9.03
CA SER A 439 1.77 -13.11 -9.00
C SER A 439 0.38 -12.60 -9.37
N LEU A 440 -0.26 -13.19 -10.40
CA LEU A 440 -1.63 -12.84 -10.79
C LEU A 440 -2.66 -13.25 -9.74
N GLU A 441 -2.56 -14.46 -9.19
CA GLU A 441 -3.47 -14.94 -8.14
C GLU A 441 -3.43 -14.02 -6.92
N SER A 442 -2.22 -13.72 -6.41
CA SER A 442 -2.05 -12.83 -5.26
C SER A 442 -2.50 -11.40 -5.56
N CYS A 443 -2.19 -10.88 -6.75
CA CYS A 443 -2.63 -9.55 -7.15
C CYS A 443 -4.15 -9.47 -7.30
N GLY A 444 -4.77 -10.45 -7.96
CA GLY A 444 -6.21 -10.51 -8.16
C GLY A 444 -6.99 -10.67 -6.85
N ALA A 445 -6.48 -11.46 -5.91
CA ALA A 445 -7.06 -11.60 -4.58
C ALA A 445 -7.09 -10.27 -3.80
N ILE A 446 -6.04 -9.45 -3.94
CA ILE A 446 -5.95 -8.14 -3.27
C ILE A 446 -6.75 -7.07 -4.01
N ALA A 447 -6.68 -7.05 -5.34
CA ALA A 447 -7.30 -6.03 -6.17
C ALA A 447 -8.81 -6.26 -6.36
N GLY A 448 -9.29 -7.49 -6.14
CA GLY A 448 -10.68 -7.90 -6.43
C GLY A 448 -11.00 -7.99 -7.93
N MET A 449 -9.99 -7.87 -8.79
CA MET A 449 -10.13 -7.92 -10.24
C MET A 449 -8.83 -8.39 -10.90
N ALA A 450 -8.94 -8.90 -12.14
CA ALA A 450 -7.80 -9.46 -12.85
C ALA A 450 -6.67 -8.44 -13.04
N CYS A 451 -5.47 -8.85 -12.67
CA CYS A 451 -4.25 -8.08 -12.88
C CYS A 451 -3.59 -8.42 -14.22
N LEU A 452 -2.54 -7.68 -14.58
CA LEU A 452 -1.74 -7.86 -15.79
C LEU A 452 -0.29 -8.17 -15.41
N ILE A 453 0.36 -9.13 -16.08
CA ILE A 453 1.81 -9.30 -15.96
C ILE A 453 2.50 -8.17 -16.73
N VAL A 454 3.34 -7.42 -16.03
CA VAL A 454 4.06 -6.26 -16.60
C VAL A 454 5.53 -6.58 -16.83
N ALA A 455 6.12 -7.44 -16.01
CA ALA A 455 7.51 -7.82 -16.13
C ALA A 455 7.72 -9.31 -15.83
N VAL A 456 8.65 -9.90 -16.56
CA VAL A 456 9.16 -11.26 -16.37
C VAL A 456 10.68 -11.19 -16.42
N ASP A 457 11.33 -11.77 -15.42
CA ASP A 457 12.78 -11.80 -15.29
C ASP A 457 13.43 -10.41 -15.41
N ASP A 458 14.10 -10.13 -16.53
CA ASP A 458 14.82 -8.89 -16.76
C ASP A 458 14.11 -7.99 -17.77
N ASN A 459 12.89 -8.31 -18.19
CA ASN A 459 12.18 -7.61 -19.25
C ASN A 459 10.79 -7.14 -18.80
N PHE A 460 10.40 -5.94 -19.24
CA PHE A 460 8.99 -5.60 -19.40
C PHE A 460 8.41 -6.45 -20.53
N VAL A 461 7.26 -7.09 -20.28
CA VAL A 461 6.53 -7.93 -21.26
C VAL A 461 5.27 -7.25 -21.80
N VAL A 462 5.16 -5.95 -21.54
CA VAL A 462 4.14 -5.06 -22.09
C VAL A 462 4.81 -3.77 -22.53
N PRO A 463 4.32 -3.10 -23.58
CA PRO A 463 4.86 -1.80 -23.97
C PRO A 463 4.66 -0.79 -22.83
N ILE A 464 5.75 -0.12 -22.42
CA ILE A 464 5.73 0.95 -21.42
C ILE A 464 5.84 2.30 -22.14
N PRO A 465 4.74 3.07 -22.25
CA PRO A 465 4.73 4.37 -22.91
C PRO A 465 5.73 5.36 -22.30
N THR A 466 6.38 6.12 -23.16
CA THR A 466 7.34 7.17 -22.78
C THR A 466 6.92 8.55 -23.26
N LEU A 467 6.08 8.62 -24.31
CA LEU A 467 5.60 9.89 -24.87
C LEU A 467 4.49 10.52 -24.03
N LEU A 468 3.68 9.68 -23.38
CA LEU A 468 2.53 10.10 -22.57
C LEU A 468 2.54 9.42 -21.21
N ARG A 469 1.98 10.10 -20.22
CA ARG A 469 1.94 9.60 -18.85
C ARG A 469 0.88 8.53 -18.71
N ILE A 470 1.25 7.38 -18.16
CA ILE A 470 0.32 6.30 -17.79
C ILE A 470 -0.54 6.74 -16.60
N THR A 471 -1.86 6.60 -16.74
CA THR A 471 -2.86 6.98 -15.72
C THR A 471 -3.73 5.83 -15.24
N GLY A 472 -3.69 4.68 -15.91
CA GLY A 472 -4.48 3.49 -15.54
C GLY A 472 -4.39 2.39 -16.59
N PHE A 473 -5.15 1.32 -16.41
CA PHE A 473 -5.35 0.32 -17.46
C PHE A 473 -6.44 0.75 -18.45
N PHE A 474 -6.23 0.41 -19.72
CA PHE A 474 -7.16 0.70 -20.79
C PHE A 474 -8.10 -0.48 -21.01
N HIS A 475 -9.41 -0.20 -20.95
CA HIS A 475 -10.46 -1.19 -21.19
C HIS A 475 -11.41 -0.67 -22.27
N ALA A 476 -11.15 -1.01 -23.54
CA ALA A 476 -11.94 -0.51 -24.68
C ALA A 476 -13.45 -0.78 -24.56
N ALA A 477 -13.85 -1.94 -24.02
CA ALA A 477 -15.25 -2.34 -23.89
C ALA A 477 -16.08 -1.40 -22.99
N SER A 478 -15.45 -0.80 -21.96
CA SER A 478 -16.12 0.06 -20.99
C SER A 478 -15.63 1.51 -21.03
N ASN A 479 -14.76 1.87 -21.98
CA ASN A 479 -14.21 3.21 -22.07
C ASN A 479 -15.26 4.21 -22.58
N ALA A 480 -15.64 5.17 -21.73
CA ALA A 480 -16.67 6.16 -22.01
C ALA A 480 -16.30 7.15 -23.13
N SER A 481 -15.01 7.36 -23.39
CA SER A 481 -14.56 8.24 -24.47
C SER A 481 -14.87 7.65 -25.84
N ILE A 482 -14.93 6.32 -25.97
CA ILE A 482 -15.25 5.65 -27.22
C ILE A 482 -16.76 5.52 -27.36
N ALA A 483 -17.28 5.91 -28.53
CA ALA A 483 -18.68 5.75 -28.90
C ALA A 483 -19.13 4.28 -28.73
N ALA A 484 -20.31 4.08 -28.15
CA ALA A 484 -20.76 2.76 -27.70
C ALA A 484 -20.83 1.72 -28.83
N ASP A 485 -21.21 2.15 -30.03
CA ASP A 485 -21.26 1.34 -31.26
C ASP A 485 -19.88 0.91 -31.78
N ALA A 486 -18.82 1.67 -31.46
CA ALA A 486 -17.46 1.40 -31.92
C ALA A 486 -16.63 0.51 -30.96
N ARG A 487 -17.03 0.39 -29.68
CA ARG A 487 -16.22 -0.31 -28.65
C ARG A 487 -15.89 -1.76 -28.99
N ALA A 488 -16.88 -2.50 -29.50
CA ALA A 488 -16.70 -3.92 -29.85
C ALA A 488 -15.67 -4.10 -30.98
N GLU A 489 -15.66 -3.20 -31.97
CA GLU A 489 -14.68 -3.23 -33.06
C GLU A 489 -13.27 -2.92 -32.55
N VAL A 490 -13.13 -1.93 -31.65
CA VAL A 490 -11.83 -1.60 -31.04
C VAL A 490 -11.28 -2.78 -30.25
N VAL A 491 -12.11 -3.43 -29.41
CA VAL A 491 -11.71 -4.64 -28.66
C VAL A 491 -11.21 -5.72 -29.62
N ARG A 492 -11.97 -6.00 -30.69
CA ARG A 492 -11.60 -7.01 -31.68
C ARG A 492 -10.28 -6.69 -32.37
N LYS A 493 -10.06 -5.43 -32.77
CA LYS A 493 -8.83 -5.01 -33.46
C LYS A 493 -7.59 -5.00 -32.56
N LEU A 494 -7.75 -4.75 -31.26
CA LEU A 494 -6.65 -4.77 -30.30
C LEU A 494 -6.29 -6.20 -29.83
N ALA A 495 -7.21 -7.16 -29.90
CA ALA A 495 -6.97 -8.53 -29.44
C ALA A 495 -5.78 -9.23 -30.13
N ASP A 496 -5.53 -8.87 -31.39
CA ASP A 496 -4.45 -9.41 -32.25
C ASP A 496 -3.23 -8.47 -32.36
N GLY A 497 -3.19 -7.42 -31.53
CA GLY A 497 -2.17 -6.37 -31.59
C GLY A 497 -0.86 -6.80 -30.96
N MET A 498 0.01 -7.49 -31.69
CA MET A 498 1.46 -7.44 -31.42
C MET A 498 1.99 -6.05 -31.79
N GLY A 499 3.18 -5.69 -31.32
CA GLY A 499 3.79 -4.39 -31.55
C GLY A 499 3.14 -3.26 -30.77
N TRP A 500 3.52 -2.02 -31.11
CA TRP A 500 2.95 -0.84 -30.49
C TRP A 500 1.56 -0.56 -31.03
N ASN A 501 0.60 -0.44 -30.11
CA ASN A 501 -0.79 -0.11 -30.42
C ASN A 501 -1.18 1.17 -29.69
N ALA A 502 -1.93 2.06 -30.35
CA ALA A 502 -2.46 3.27 -29.75
C ALA A 502 -3.91 3.51 -30.19
N VAL A 503 -4.68 4.13 -29.30
CA VAL A 503 -6.07 4.52 -29.55
C VAL A 503 -6.18 6.02 -29.37
N ALA A 504 -6.65 6.71 -30.40
CA ALA A 504 -7.02 8.10 -30.35
C ALA A 504 -8.54 8.25 -30.50
N VAL A 505 -9.10 9.30 -29.91
CA VAL A 505 -10.52 9.61 -30.01
C VAL A 505 -10.70 11.11 -30.16
N GLY A 506 -11.68 11.52 -30.96
CA GLY A 506 -12.07 12.92 -31.13
C GLY A 506 -13.36 13.28 -30.38
N THR A 507 -13.88 14.46 -30.66
CA THR A 507 -15.04 15.05 -29.97
C THR A 507 -16.31 14.20 -30.10
N ALA A 508 -16.51 13.50 -31.22
CA ALA A 508 -17.66 12.62 -31.44
C ALA A 508 -17.49 11.20 -30.88
N GLY A 509 -16.35 10.91 -30.24
CA GLY A 509 -16.07 9.58 -29.68
C GLY A 509 -15.68 8.53 -30.71
N ARG A 510 -15.40 8.92 -31.97
CA ARG A 510 -15.02 7.98 -33.04
C ARG A 510 -13.54 7.62 -32.87
N PRO A 511 -13.19 6.33 -32.72
CA PRO A 511 -11.82 5.93 -32.46
C PRO A 511 -10.99 5.88 -33.76
N GLY A 512 -9.75 6.35 -33.66
CA GLY A 512 -8.67 6.06 -34.60
C GLY A 512 -7.67 5.08 -33.99
N LEU A 513 -7.14 4.17 -34.80
CA LEU A 513 -6.29 3.08 -34.33
C LEU A 513 -4.94 3.08 -35.05
N GLY A 514 -3.86 3.12 -34.28
CA GLY A 514 -2.52 2.79 -34.74
C GLY A 514 -2.19 1.40 -34.24
N LEU A 515 -2.15 0.41 -35.13
CA LEU A 515 -1.99 -1.01 -34.75
C LEU A 515 -0.69 -1.56 -35.31
N LYS A 516 -0.06 -2.47 -34.56
CA LYS A 516 1.13 -3.23 -35.00
C LYS A 516 2.28 -2.34 -35.48
N ALA A 517 2.45 -1.18 -34.86
CA ALA A 517 3.50 -0.25 -35.23
C ALA A 517 4.87 -0.71 -34.69
N ALA A 518 5.93 -0.29 -35.40
CA ALA A 518 7.31 -0.58 -35.04
C ALA A 518 7.74 0.05 -33.72
N ASP A 519 7.17 1.21 -33.39
CA ASP A 519 7.53 2.03 -32.25
C ASP A 519 6.32 2.85 -31.76
N GLU A 520 6.48 3.42 -30.57
CA GLU A 520 5.45 4.21 -29.89
C GLU A 520 4.99 5.41 -30.72
N GLN A 521 5.93 6.14 -31.34
CA GLN A 521 5.64 7.36 -32.10
C GLN A 521 4.82 7.03 -33.34
N THR A 522 5.19 5.98 -34.06
CA THR A 522 4.47 5.50 -35.24
C THR A 522 3.04 5.05 -34.87
N ALA A 523 2.86 4.37 -33.74
CA ALA A 523 1.53 3.99 -33.25
C ALA A 523 0.66 5.22 -32.98
N VAL A 524 1.20 6.19 -32.23
CA VAL A 524 0.53 7.44 -31.87
C VAL A 524 0.14 8.24 -33.12
N ASN A 525 1.08 8.46 -34.03
CA ASN A 525 0.84 9.22 -35.26
C ASN A 525 -0.24 8.54 -36.13
N SER A 526 -0.18 7.22 -36.26
CA SER A 526 -1.15 6.44 -37.03
C SER A 526 -2.55 6.51 -36.41
N ALA A 527 -2.66 6.41 -35.08
CA ALA A 527 -3.93 6.52 -34.37
C ALA A 527 -4.58 7.89 -34.56
N LEU A 528 -3.79 8.96 -34.42
CA LEU A 528 -4.26 10.34 -34.64
C LEU A 528 -4.69 10.58 -36.08
N ALA A 529 -3.88 10.12 -37.06
CA ALA A 529 -4.20 10.25 -38.48
C ALA A 529 -5.45 9.45 -38.88
N ASP A 530 -5.66 8.26 -38.29
CA ASP A 530 -6.87 7.47 -38.52
C ASP A 530 -8.12 8.11 -37.89
N CYS A 531 -7.98 8.67 -36.69
CA CYS A 531 -9.05 9.40 -36.00
C CYS A 531 -9.49 10.63 -36.82
N ALA A 532 -8.54 11.42 -37.32
CA ALA A 532 -8.81 12.66 -38.06
C ALA A 532 -9.61 12.46 -39.36
N LYS A 533 -9.71 11.23 -39.88
CA LYS A 533 -10.55 10.90 -41.04
C LYS A 533 -12.05 10.88 -40.69
N ARG A 534 -12.40 10.75 -39.42
CA ARG A 534 -13.76 10.43 -38.94
C ARG A 534 -14.22 11.27 -37.76
N ASP A 535 -13.33 12.05 -37.16
CA ASP A 535 -13.58 12.89 -35.98
C ASP A 535 -12.69 14.15 -36.00
N SER A 536 -12.99 15.11 -35.12
CA SER A 536 -12.18 16.32 -34.87
C SER A 536 -11.56 16.31 -33.48
N ASP A 537 -10.55 17.14 -33.24
CA ASP A 537 -9.90 17.31 -31.92
C ASP A 537 -9.35 16.00 -31.33
N CYS A 538 -8.82 15.16 -32.23
CA CYS A 538 -8.29 13.85 -31.90
C CYS A 538 -7.13 13.94 -30.91
N HIS A 539 -7.22 13.17 -29.83
CA HIS A 539 -6.16 13.00 -28.85
C HIS A 539 -6.00 11.52 -28.49
N VAL A 540 -4.80 11.13 -28.09
CA VAL A 540 -4.50 9.75 -27.69
C VAL A 540 -5.04 9.49 -26.29
N ILE A 541 -5.80 8.42 -26.13
CA ILE A 541 -6.36 7.98 -24.85
C ILE A 541 -5.70 6.70 -24.32
N ALA A 542 -5.03 5.94 -25.19
CA ALA A 542 -4.36 4.70 -24.80
C ALA A 542 -3.13 4.40 -25.66
N ILE A 543 -2.12 3.81 -25.03
CA ILE A 543 -0.96 3.20 -25.69
C ILE A 543 -0.72 1.85 -25.01
N GLY A 544 -0.73 0.77 -25.79
CA GLY A 544 -0.66 -0.59 -25.30
C GLY A 544 -1.83 -0.92 -24.35
N PRO A 545 -1.58 -1.58 -23.21
CA PRO A 545 -2.62 -1.89 -22.23
C PRO A 545 -2.96 -0.70 -21.31
N PHE A 546 -2.35 0.46 -21.51
CA PHE A 546 -2.43 1.59 -20.58
C PHE A 546 -3.29 2.73 -21.12
N THR A 547 -4.10 3.30 -20.24
CA THR A 547 -4.71 4.62 -20.45
C THR A 547 -3.63 5.67 -20.24
N VAL A 548 -3.52 6.61 -21.17
CA VAL A 548 -2.48 7.65 -21.14
C VAL A 548 -3.08 9.05 -21.13
N GLY A 549 -2.32 10.01 -20.62
CA GLY A 549 -2.67 11.43 -20.62
C GLY A 549 -1.43 12.32 -20.77
N PRO A 550 -1.61 13.63 -20.89
CA PRO A 550 -0.51 14.57 -21.07
C PRO A 550 0.45 14.53 -19.87
N THR A 551 1.75 14.65 -20.19
CA THR A 551 2.86 14.88 -19.27
C THR A 551 2.87 16.36 -18.90
N ASN A 552 2.03 16.78 -17.95
CA ASN A 552 2.02 18.16 -17.45
C ASN A 552 3.39 18.67 -17.03
#